data_AF-A0AA42T3M7-F1
#
_entry.id   AF-A0AA42T3M7-F1
#
_cell.length_a   1.000
_cell.length_b   1.000
_cell.length_c   1.000
_cell.angle_alpha   90.00
_cell.angle_beta   90.00
_cell.angle_gamma   90.00
#
_symmetry.space_group_name_H-M   'P 1'
#
loop_
_entity.id
_entity.type
_entity.pdbx_description
1 polymer ?
#
loop_
_entity_poly.entity_id
_entity_poly.type
_entity_poly.pdbx_seq_one_letter_code
_entity_poly.pdbx_strand_id
1 'polypeptide(L)'
;MWIKTDKESNLKSLREFKRDMIVLSLILLIGFIFVKGCEPKSEIEKIIDEPPTLYDSQTNLRIPSTQQWIISTHELEKQSSAIQDNQSSGQTQSATWFSPSLFIKHNTGQVYFYFDFAGSQETRKDAEFYLLAICQNVKSHQNCAPFLERDETEMIMASTKNNTDYQAQEYNKSWLYYGHSDQQQLLTPFVPDLQFSIKTIFPQNYHPAWVRLTISENPITDKKVNFFLTNHYLMFFKYLLLLLPIFTFIEFRHYKSFSHQQAVVLGGLLTTLAVIHTLIWDINYMVVGYLLISFSGVMYMFANHLYKLVYGLGYFIILIFAHQFHEDLTKPFFMQIGLITLIGVGIFIKQPD
;
A
#
# COMPACT_ATOMS: atom_id res chain seq x y z
N MET A 1 -49.81 9.19 -35.51
CA MET A 1 -48.78 9.91 -36.27
C MET A 1 -47.53 9.02 -36.27
N TRP A 2 -47.30 8.27 -37.35
CA TRP A 2 -46.13 7.39 -37.46
C TRP A 2 -44.92 8.24 -37.84
N ILE A 3 -43.94 8.35 -36.95
CA ILE A 3 -42.66 9.00 -37.26
C ILE A 3 -41.99 8.13 -38.32
N LYS A 4 -42.06 8.56 -39.59
CA LYS A 4 -41.18 8.03 -40.65
C LYS A 4 -39.77 8.47 -40.30
N THR A 5 -39.01 7.62 -39.63
CA THR A 5 -37.57 7.83 -39.49
C THR A 5 -36.93 7.57 -40.84
N ASP A 6 -36.24 8.58 -41.36
CA ASP A 6 -35.53 8.50 -42.63
C ASP A 6 -34.47 7.39 -42.58
N LYS A 7 -34.47 6.55 -43.62
CA LYS A 7 -33.52 5.46 -43.79
C LYS A 7 -32.07 5.97 -43.76
N GLU A 8 -31.83 7.19 -44.27
CA GLU A 8 -30.50 7.82 -44.22
C GLU A 8 -30.09 8.22 -42.81
N SER A 9 -31.02 8.74 -42.00
CA SER A 9 -30.74 9.09 -40.60
C SER A 9 -30.40 7.85 -39.77
N ASN A 10 -31.16 6.76 -39.94
CA ASN A 10 -30.87 5.49 -39.26
C ASN A 10 -29.53 4.88 -39.70
N LEU A 11 -29.19 4.99 -40.99
CA LEU A 11 -27.89 4.53 -41.51
C LEU A 11 -26.72 5.36 -40.98
N LYS A 12 -26.92 6.67 -40.76
CA LYS A 12 -25.91 7.55 -40.18
C LYS A 12 -25.67 7.22 -38.70
N SER A 13 -26.72 7.12 -37.90
CA SER A 13 -26.61 6.73 -36.47
C SER A 13 -26.02 5.34 -36.29
N LEU A 14 -26.36 4.37 -37.16
CA LEU A 14 -25.75 3.04 -37.12
C LEU A 14 -24.25 3.06 -37.46
N ARG A 15 -23.82 3.95 -38.36
CA ARG A 15 -22.40 4.14 -38.71
C ARG A 15 -21.62 4.77 -37.57
N GLU A 16 -22.17 5.79 -36.93
CA GLU A 16 -21.60 6.45 -35.75
C GLU A 16 -21.50 5.46 -34.59
N PHE A 17 -22.56 4.70 -34.30
CA PHE A 17 -22.54 3.65 -33.28
C PHE A 17 -21.51 2.56 -33.56
N LYS A 18 -21.39 2.08 -34.82
CA LYS A 18 -20.35 1.11 -35.21
C LYS A 18 -18.95 1.66 -35.00
N ARG A 19 -18.69 2.92 -35.39
CA ARG A 19 -17.39 3.56 -35.21
C ARG A 19 -17.03 3.64 -33.73
N ASP A 20 -17.96 4.10 -32.90
CA ASP A 20 -17.72 4.28 -31.48
C ASP A 20 -17.50 2.93 -30.77
N MET A 21 -18.23 1.87 -31.18
CA MET A 21 -18.00 0.50 -30.70
C MET A 21 -16.65 -0.07 -31.14
N ILE A 22 -16.19 0.22 -32.35
CA ILE A 22 -14.86 -0.19 -32.84
C ILE A 22 -13.77 0.51 -32.04
N VAL A 23 -13.88 1.82 -31.82
CA VAL A 23 -12.92 2.59 -31.01
C VAL A 23 -12.88 2.05 -29.57
N LEU A 24 -14.04 1.83 -28.96
CA LEU A 24 -14.14 1.26 -27.60
C LEU A 24 -13.51 -0.14 -27.53
N SER A 25 -13.77 -0.98 -28.53
CA SER A 25 -13.18 -2.34 -28.62
C SER A 25 -11.67 -2.31 -28.80
N LEU A 26 -11.14 -1.35 -29.57
CA LEU A 26 -9.71 -1.19 -29.78
C LEU A 26 -9.00 -0.75 -28.50
N ILE A 27 -9.61 0.18 -27.75
CA ILE A 27 -9.11 0.64 -26.44
C ILE A 27 -9.13 -0.51 -25.43
N LEU A 28 -10.23 -1.29 -25.38
CA LEU A 28 -10.34 -2.46 -24.51
C LEU A 28 -9.33 -3.56 -24.86
N LEU A 29 -9.05 -3.78 -26.16
CA LEU A 29 -8.08 -4.75 -26.63
C LEU A 29 -6.65 -4.37 -26.21
N ILE A 30 -6.27 -3.10 -26.37
CA ILE A 30 -4.96 -2.59 -25.91
C ILE A 30 -4.82 -2.76 -24.39
N GLY A 31 -5.88 -2.46 -23.64
CA GLY A 31 -5.93 -2.72 -22.19
C GLY A 31 -5.75 -4.21 -21.86
N PHE A 32 -6.40 -5.10 -22.60
CA PHE A 32 -6.30 -6.56 -22.38
C PHE A 32 -4.90 -7.12 -22.67
N ILE A 33 -4.27 -6.65 -23.76
CA ILE A 33 -2.91 -7.04 -24.13
C ILE A 33 -1.91 -6.56 -23.08
N PHE A 34 -2.06 -5.33 -22.58
CA PHE A 34 -1.23 -4.79 -21.50
C PHE A 34 -1.37 -5.60 -20.20
N VAL A 35 -2.60 -6.03 -19.88
CA VAL A 35 -2.89 -6.84 -18.67
C VAL A 35 -2.33 -8.27 -18.74
N LYS A 36 -2.23 -8.86 -19.95
CA LYS A 36 -1.68 -10.22 -20.16
C LYS A 36 -0.17 -10.27 -20.38
N GLY A 37 0.45 -9.20 -20.89
CA GLY A 37 1.89 -9.16 -21.15
C GLY A 37 2.77 -9.03 -19.91
N CYS A 38 2.19 -8.58 -18.79
CA CYS A 38 2.86 -8.50 -17.50
C CYS A 38 2.15 -9.44 -16.51
N GLU A 39 2.60 -10.69 -16.42
CA GLU A 39 2.27 -11.52 -15.25
C GLU A 39 2.95 -10.86 -14.04
N PRO A 40 2.19 -10.30 -13.09
CA PRO A 40 2.79 -9.49 -12.04
C PRO A 40 3.62 -10.40 -11.15
N LYS A 41 4.90 -10.05 -10.97
CA LYS A 41 5.70 -10.58 -9.87
C LYS A 41 4.89 -10.49 -8.58
N SER A 42 4.95 -11.52 -7.76
CA SER A 42 4.30 -11.51 -6.46
C SER A 42 4.85 -10.38 -5.59
N GLU A 43 4.14 -10.05 -4.51
CA GLU A 43 4.57 -8.99 -3.58
C GLU A 43 5.95 -9.30 -2.97
N ILE A 44 6.19 -10.54 -2.56
CA ILE A 44 7.50 -10.97 -2.02
C ILE A 44 8.58 -10.94 -3.11
N GLU A 45 8.29 -11.33 -4.36
CA GLU A 45 9.28 -11.24 -5.45
C GLU A 45 9.73 -9.81 -5.71
N LYS A 46 8.82 -8.83 -5.61
CA LYS A 46 9.17 -7.40 -5.72
C LYS A 46 10.03 -6.95 -4.54
N ILE A 47 9.65 -7.36 -3.33
CA ILE A 47 10.35 -7.02 -2.08
C ILE A 47 11.78 -7.58 -2.07
N ILE A 48 12.00 -8.75 -2.66
CA ILE A 48 13.35 -9.35 -2.76
C ILE A 48 14.25 -8.53 -3.68
N ASP A 49 13.72 -8.00 -4.78
CA ASP A 49 14.48 -7.16 -5.70
C ASP A 49 14.79 -5.78 -5.09
N GLU A 50 13.85 -5.18 -4.36
CA GLU A 50 14.01 -3.87 -3.73
C GLU A 50 13.30 -3.81 -2.37
N PRO A 51 13.97 -3.36 -1.28
CA PRO A 51 13.35 -3.22 0.03
C PRO A 51 12.10 -2.32 -0.01
N PRO A 52 11.05 -2.64 0.77
CA PRO A 52 9.82 -1.87 0.75
C PRO A 52 10.08 -0.43 1.22
N THR A 53 9.34 0.52 0.64
CA THR A 53 9.42 1.92 1.05
C THR A 53 8.87 2.06 2.47
N LEU A 54 9.67 2.65 3.38
CA LEU A 54 9.25 2.96 4.74
C LEU A 54 8.99 4.46 4.89
N TYR A 55 8.02 4.79 5.75
CA TYR A 55 7.50 6.12 5.98
C TYR A 55 7.62 6.52 7.44
N ASP A 56 7.88 7.81 7.67
CA ASP A 56 7.72 8.43 8.97
C ASP A 56 6.22 8.67 9.23
N SER A 57 5.70 8.13 10.33
CA SER A 57 4.26 8.13 10.62
C SER A 57 3.68 9.53 10.86
N GLN A 58 4.51 10.51 11.25
CA GLN A 58 4.05 11.88 11.53
C GLN A 58 4.08 12.75 10.28
N THR A 59 5.16 12.65 9.49
CA THR A 59 5.35 13.49 8.30
C THR A 59 4.82 12.85 7.03
N ASN A 60 4.58 11.53 7.01
CA ASN A 60 4.25 10.73 5.83
C ASN A 60 5.29 10.81 4.69
N LEU A 61 6.49 11.30 4.99
CA LEU A 61 7.59 11.34 4.04
C LEU A 61 8.33 10.01 4.08
N ARG A 62 8.86 9.61 2.93
CA ARG A 62 9.75 8.45 2.83
C ARG A 62 10.95 8.68 3.74
N ILE A 63 11.29 7.69 4.56
CA ILE A 63 12.49 7.74 5.40
C ILE A 63 13.70 7.83 4.45
N PRO A 64 14.59 8.82 4.59
CA PRO A 64 15.72 8.98 3.71
C PRO A 64 16.71 7.81 3.82
N SER A 65 17.45 7.54 2.74
CA SER A 65 18.47 6.49 2.72
C SER A 65 19.59 6.70 3.74
N THR A 66 19.80 7.94 4.21
CA THR A 66 20.77 8.24 5.28
C THR A 66 20.38 7.65 6.64
N GLN A 67 19.11 7.25 6.80
CA GLN A 67 18.54 6.63 7.99
C GLN A 67 18.21 5.13 7.76
N GLN A 68 18.65 4.58 6.63
CA GLN A 68 18.44 3.18 6.25
C GLN A 68 19.78 2.57 5.85
N TRP A 69 20.21 1.52 6.55
CA TRP A 69 21.42 0.80 6.22
C TRP A 69 21.08 -0.56 5.65
N ILE A 70 21.41 -0.76 4.38
CA ILE A 70 21.42 -2.09 3.76
C ILE A 70 22.75 -2.74 4.12
N ILE A 71 22.68 -3.85 4.85
CA ILE A 71 23.81 -4.58 5.37
C ILE A 71 24.21 -5.63 4.33
N SER A 72 25.50 -5.68 4.00
CA SER A 72 26.00 -6.66 3.04
C SER A 72 25.83 -8.07 3.57
N THR A 73 25.12 -8.90 2.81
CA THR A 73 24.85 -10.29 3.16
C THR A 73 26.12 -11.13 3.17
N HIS A 74 27.06 -10.83 2.28
CA HIS A 74 28.39 -11.44 2.26
C HIS A 74 29.24 -11.08 3.49
N GLU A 75 29.07 -9.88 4.06
CA GLU A 75 29.70 -9.53 5.35
C GLU A 75 29.09 -10.34 6.50
N LEU A 76 27.77 -10.56 6.50
CA LEU A 76 27.09 -11.36 7.52
C LEU A 76 27.40 -12.87 7.39
N GLU A 77 27.49 -13.40 6.17
CA GLU A 77 27.76 -14.82 5.90
C GLU A 77 29.16 -15.24 6.34
N LYS A 78 30.21 -14.47 5.97
CA LYS A 78 31.60 -14.71 6.41
C LYS A 78 31.75 -14.78 7.92
N GLN A 79 30.86 -14.10 8.63
CA GLN A 79 30.85 -13.99 10.08
C GLN A 79 30.07 -15.14 10.75
N SER A 80 29.01 -15.63 10.11
CA SER A 80 28.19 -16.74 10.61
C SER A 80 28.88 -18.10 10.56
N SER A 81 29.77 -18.34 9.57
CA SER A 81 30.49 -19.61 9.40
C SER A 81 31.48 -19.94 10.52
N ALA A 82 31.85 -18.97 11.37
CA ALA A 82 32.79 -19.16 12.47
C ALA A 82 32.19 -19.87 13.71
N ILE A 83 30.88 -20.09 13.76
CA ILE A 83 30.18 -20.62 14.95
C ILE A 83 30.08 -22.16 14.95
N GLN A 84 30.38 -22.83 13.83
CA GLN A 84 30.27 -24.30 13.76
C GLN A 84 31.45 -25.07 14.38
N ASP A 85 32.58 -24.43 14.69
CA ASP A 85 33.73 -25.08 15.32
C ASP A 85 34.16 -24.39 16.62
N ASN A 86 33.86 -25.03 17.75
CA ASN A 86 34.50 -24.97 19.07
C ASN A 86 33.57 -24.65 20.25
N GLN A 87 33.05 -25.72 20.86
CA GLN A 87 32.83 -25.76 22.30
C GLN A 87 34.18 -25.94 23.01
N SER A 88 34.86 -24.85 23.38
CA SER A 88 35.75 -24.80 24.54
C SER A 88 36.29 -23.39 24.78
N SER A 89 36.14 -22.95 26.03
CA SER A 89 36.84 -21.87 26.75
C SER A 89 37.20 -20.56 26.02
N GLY A 90 36.62 -19.45 26.52
CA GLY A 90 37.29 -18.16 26.57
C GLY A 90 37.11 -17.28 25.34
N GLN A 91 36.20 -16.30 25.45
CA GLN A 91 36.08 -15.13 24.57
C GLN A 91 36.19 -15.43 23.07
N THR A 92 35.25 -16.21 22.54
CA THR A 92 34.95 -16.18 21.11
C THR A 92 34.35 -14.81 20.79
N GLN A 93 35.18 -13.91 20.24
CA GLN A 93 34.71 -12.73 19.52
C GLN A 93 33.93 -13.24 18.29
N SER A 94 32.65 -13.57 18.51
CA SER A 94 31.74 -13.86 17.41
C SER A 94 31.68 -12.63 16.53
N ALA A 95 32.03 -12.77 15.26
CA ALA A 95 32.10 -11.64 14.37
C ALA A 95 30.72 -10.95 14.31
N THR A 96 30.75 -9.64 14.55
CA THR A 96 29.58 -8.79 14.80
C THR A 96 29.69 -7.63 13.83
N TRP A 97 28.63 -7.37 13.05
CA TRP A 97 28.58 -6.20 12.19
C TRP A 97 28.24 -4.97 13.05
N PHE A 98 28.86 -3.83 12.76
CA PHE A 98 28.57 -2.58 13.44
C PHE A 98 28.10 -1.51 12.44
N SER A 99 27.05 -0.78 12.79
CA SER A 99 26.62 0.36 12.00
C SER A 99 27.62 1.51 12.09
N PRO A 100 27.60 2.45 11.13
CA PRO A 100 28.18 3.76 11.35
C PRO A 100 27.58 4.40 12.62
N SER A 101 28.40 5.13 13.38
CA SER A 101 27.92 5.94 14.49
C SER A 101 27.05 7.08 13.95
N LEU A 102 25.86 7.23 14.51
CA LEU A 102 24.90 8.25 14.07
C LEU A 102 24.65 9.27 15.17
N PHE A 103 24.88 10.54 14.83
CA PHE A 103 24.56 11.65 15.69
C PHE A 103 23.08 11.99 15.56
N ILE A 104 22.33 11.78 16.65
CA ILE A 104 20.89 12.06 16.68
C ILE A 104 20.69 13.50 17.14
N LYS A 105 20.10 14.34 16.28
CA LYS A 105 19.74 15.71 16.65
C LYS A 105 18.48 15.68 17.52
N HIS A 106 18.61 16.11 18.77
CA HIS A 106 17.54 16.03 19.76
C HIS A 106 16.39 17.00 19.49
N ASN A 107 15.21 16.47 19.13
CA ASN A 107 13.92 17.15 19.34
C ASN A 107 13.02 16.42 20.36
N THR A 108 13.06 15.08 20.41
CA THR A 108 12.11 14.25 21.21
C THR A 108 12.76 13.36 22.27
N GLY A 109 14.09 13.13 22.21
CA GLY A 109 14.81 12.24 23.13
C GLY A 109 14.52 10.74 22.91
N GLN A 110 13.86 10.40 21.81
CA GLN A 110 13.41 9.06 21.48
C GLN A 110 13.81 8.73 20.05
N VAL A 111 14.21 7.47 19.82
CA VAL A 111 14.48 6.95 18.48
C VAL A 111 13.76 5.64 18.31
N TYR A 112 13.09 5.50 17.19
CA TYR A 112 12.50 4.26 16.74
C TYR A 112 13.43 3.57 15.77
N PHE A 113 13.52 2.25 15.86
CA PHE A 113 14.20 1.46 14.87
C PHE A 113 13.38 0.26 14.46
N TYR A 114 13.62 -0.18 13.23
CA TYR A 114 12.94 -1.26 12.56
C TYR A 114 13.95 -2.06 11.76
N PHE A 115 13.87 -3.39 11.87
CA PHE A 115 14.79 -4.30 11.21
C PHE A 115 14.01 -5.24 10.29
N ASP A 116 14.42 -5.33 9.04
CA ASP A 116 13.75 -6.14 8.03
C ASP A 116 14.74 -6.82 7.09
N PHE A 117 14.32 -7.95 6.51
CA PHE A 117 15.19 -8.80 5.70
C PHE A 117 14.37 -9.58 4.68
N ALA A 118 14.96 -9.83 3.51
CA ALA A 118 14.36 -10.65 2.48
C ALA A 118 15.40 -11.49 1.75
N GLY A 119 14.95 -12.60 1.16
CA GLY A 119 15.81 -13.49 0.39
C GLY A 119 15.12 -14.79 0.06
N SER A 120 15.94 -15.82 -0.20
CA SER A 120 15.47 -17.16 -0.50
C SER A 120 16.14 -18.20 0.39
N GLN A 121 15.43 -19.31 0.61
CA GLN A 121 15.96 -20.44 1.35
C GLN A 121 15.39 -21.75 0.80
N GLU A 122 16.22 -22.79 0.76
CA GLU A 122 15.79 -24.13 0.32
C GLU A 122 15.06 -24.89 1.44
N THR A 123 15.29 -24.51 2.69
CA THR A 123 14.66 -25.13 3.86
C THR A 123 13.96 -24.08 4.70
N ARG A 124 12.84 -24.42 5.34
CA ARG A 124 12.14 -23.54 6.31
C ARG A 124 12.83 -23.49 7.69
N LYS A 125 14.15 -23.63 7.73
CA LYS A 125 14.88 -23.49 8.99
C LYS A 125 15.01 -22.02 9.34
N ASP A 126 14.99 -21.73 10.63
CA ASP A 126 14.93 -20.35 11.09
C ASP A 126 16.32 -19.70 11.09
N ALA A 127 16.44 -18.52 10.49
CA ALA A 127 17.55 -17.61 10.71
C ALA A 127 17.24 -16.70 11.91
N GLU A 128 18.27 -16.35 12.67
CA GLU A 128 18.17 -15.49 13.84
C GLU A 128 19.14 -14.31 13.73
N PHE A 129 18.65 -13.13 14.08
CA PHE A 129 19.36 -11.87 14.09
C PHE A 129 19.26 -11.29 15.50
N TYR A 130 20.40 -10.97 16.10
CA TYR A 130 20.51 -10.37 17.41
C TYR A 130 21.04 -8.96 17.25
N LEU A 131 20.21 -7.98 17.59
CA LEU A 131 20.49 -6.56 17.44
C LEU A 131 20.70 -5.92 18.82
N LEU A 132 21.78 -5.18 18.97
CA LEU A 132 22.09 -4.43 20.18
C LEU A 132 22.35 -2.96 19.84
N ALA A 133 21.73 -2.05 20.58
CA ALA A 133 21.96 -0.63 20.48
C ALA A 133 23.03 -0.19 21.50
N ILE A 134 24.06 0.50 21.01
CA ILE A 134 25.22 0.96 21.76
C ILE A 134 25.23 2.48 21.75
N CYS A 135 25.18 3.06 22.94
CA CYS A 135 25.27 4.49 23.17
C CYS A 135 26.72 4.84 23.51
N GLN A 136 27.40 5.52 22.60
CA GLN A 136 28.76 5.99 22.81
C GLN A 136 28.74 7.38 23.43
N ASN A 137 29.26 7.49 24.66
CA ASN A 137 29.62 8.78 25.23
C ASN A 137 31.15 8.92 25.17
N VAL A 138 31.67 10.15 25.14
CA VAL A 138 33.10 10.51 24.92
C VAL A 138 34.08 9.75 25.83
N LYS A 139 33.61 9.10 26.91
CA LYS A 139 34.41 8.36 27.89
C LYS A 139 34.01 6.89 28.11
N SER A 140 32.94 6.37 27.51
CA SER A 140 32.50 4.97 27.70
C SER A 140 31.54 4.48 26.62
N HIS A 141 31.72 3.23 26.18
CA HIS A 141 30.74 2.49 25.39
C HIS A 141 29.77 1.81 26.36
N GLN A 142 28.51 2.25 26.39
CA GLN A 142 27.46 1.64 27.22
C GLN A 142 26.28 1.24 26.34
N ASN A 143 25.56 0.18 26.70
CA ASN A 143 24.33 -0.19 26.01
C ASN A 143 23.30 0.93 26.18
N CYS A 144 22.54 1.23 25.12
CA CYS A 144 21.44 2.18 25.26
C CYS A 144 20.33 1.57 26.13
N ALA A 145 19.82 2.34 27.10
CA ALA A 145 18.70 1.90 27.90
C ALA A 145 17.42 1.81 27.02
N PRO A 146 16.73 0.64 26.96
CA PRO A 146 15.43 0.56 26.30
C PRO A 146 14.39 1.44 27.02
N PHE A 147 13.34 1.88 26.31
CA PHE A 147 12.27 2.70 26.89
C PHE A 147 11.46 1.96 27.98
N LEU A 148 11.45 0.63 27.94
CA LEU A 148 10.82 -0.23 28.94
C LEU A 148 11.89 -0.67 29.95
N GLU A 149 11.52 -0.85 31.23
CA GLU A 149 12.31 -1.50 32.29
C GLU A 149 12.64 -2.96 31.93
N ARG A 150 13.44 -3.17 30.88
CA ARG A 150 14.06 -4.44 30.56
C ARG A 150 15.54 -4.31 30.84
N ASP A 151 16.13 -5.42 31.31
CA ASP A 151 17.55 -5.50 31.61
C ASP A 151 18.37 -4.85 30.49
N GLU A 152 19.34 -4.01 30.87
CA GLU A 152 20.24 -3.21 30.02
C GLU A 152 21.08 -4.05 29.00
N THR A 153 20.84 -5.36 28.94
CA THR A 153 21.56 -6.36 28.16
C THR A 153 20.66 -7.16 27.19
N GLU A 154 19.36 -6.90 27.11
CA GLU A 154 18.48 -7.68 26.25
C GLU A 154 18.70 -7.33 24.76
N MET A 155 19.43 -8.20 24.04
CA MET A 155 19.55 -8.14 22.59
C MET A 155 18.18 -8.36 21.96
N ILE A 156 17.80 -7.49 21.02
CA ILE A 156 16.54 -7.63 20.31
C ILE A 156 16.70 -8.70 19.23
N MET A 157 15.90 -9.74 19.35
CA MET A 157 15.92 -10.89 18.45
C MET A 157 14.89 -10.70 17.34
N ALA A 158 15.35 -10.66 16.09
CA ALA A 158 14.51 -10.84 14.90
C ALA A 158 14.81 -12.22 14.30
N SER A 159 13.80 -12.91 13.79
CA SER A 159 13.98 -14.26 13.25
C SER A 159 12.98 -14.54 12.15
N THR A 160 13.36 -15.36 11.18
CA THR A 160 12.46 -15.86 10.14
C THR A 160 11.30 -16.72 10.68
N LYS A 161 11.34 -17.08 11.98
CA LYS A 161 10.26 -17.78 12.69
C LYS A 161 9.06 -16.88 12.98
N ASN A 162 9.33 -15.61 13.26
CA ASN A 162 8.35 -14.65 13.74
C ASN A 162 8.18 -13.54 12.68
N ASN A 163 6.94 -13.07 12.46
CA ASN A 163 6.67 -11.95 11.55
C ASN A 163 7.36 -12.08 10.18
N THR A 164 7.23 -13.26 9.55
CA THR A 164 7.87 -13.57 8.27
C THR A 164 6.85 -14.18 7.32
N ASP A 165 6.69 -13.55 6.15
CA ASP A 165 5.87 -14.03 5.06
C ASP A 165 6.68 -14.94 4.14
N TYR A 166 6.07 -16.02 3.68
CA TYR A 166 6.71 -17.02 2.83
C TYR A 166 5.92 -17.28 1.55
N GLN A 167 6.64 -17.45 0.45
CA GLN A 167 6.09 -17.89 -0.82
C GLN A 167 6.92 -19.03 -1.42
N ALA A 168 6.27 -20.12 -1.82
CA ALA A 168 6.92 -21.20 -2.56
C ALA A 168 7.19 -20.76 -4.01
N GLN A 169 8.42 -20.95 -4.49
CA GLN A 169 8.78 -20.77 -5.91
C GLN A 169 8.62 -22.07 -6.69
N GLU A 170 9.25 -23.13 -6.20
CA GLU A 170 9.01 -24.51 -6.64
C GLU A 170 8.37 -25.28 -5.49
N TYR A 171 7.34 -26.08 -5.76
CA TYR A 171 6.63 -26.89 -4.76
C TYR A 171 7.61 -27.56 -3.78
N ASN A 172 7.69 -27.00 -2.57
CA ASN A 172 8.49 -27.44 -1.43
C ASN A 172 10.02 -27.55 -1.64
N LYS A 173 10.60 -26.85 -2.62
CA LYS A 173 12.06 -26.85 -2.83
C LYS A 173 12.75 -25.54 -2.51
N SER A 174 12.09 -24.42 -2.78
CA SER A 174 12.62 -23.09 -2.48
C SER A 174 11.51 -22.18 -2.01
N TRP A 175 11.84 -21.36 -1.02
CA TRP A 175 10.95 -20.41 -0.39
C TRP A 175 11.57 -19.03 -0.51
N LEU A 176 10.80 -18.10 -1.01
CA LEU A 176 11.04 -16.68 -0.85
C LEU A 176 10.51 -16.24 0.50
N TYR A 177 11.22 -15.35 1.17
CA TYR A 177 10.79 -14.80 2.45
C TYR A 177 10.97 -13.30 2.52
N TYR A 178 10.10 -12.67 3.30
CA TYR A 178 10.26 -11.32 3.81
C TYR A 178 9.91 -11.35 5.30
N GLY A 179 10.84 -10.98 6.15
CA GLY A 179 10.65 -10.96 7.59
C GLY A 179 11.06 -9.64 8.21
N HIS A 180 10.46 -9.33 9.36
CA HIS A 180 10.74 -8.09 10.06
C HIS A 180 10.61 -8.21 11.58
N SER A 181 11.30 -7.34 12.30
CA SER A 181 11.11 -7.18 13.75
C SER A 181 9.84 -6.40 14.05
N ASP A 182 9.36 -6.49 15.29
CA ASP A 182 8.50 -5.44 15.81
C ASP A 182 9.30 -4.14 15.91
N GLN A 183 8.64 -3.01 15.72
CA GLN A 183 9.26 -1.71 15.90
C GLN A 183 9.68 -1.52 17.36
N GLN A 184 10.89 -1.03 17.56
CA GLN A 184 11.47 -0.83 18.89
C GLN A 184 11.69 0.64 19.17
N GLN A 185 11.72 1.00 20.46
CA GLN A 185 11.90 2.36 20.93
C GLN A 185 13.07 2.44 21.91
N LEU A 186 14.00 3.33 21.63
CA LEU A 186 15.16 3.64 22.47
C LEU A 186 14.98 5.01 23.10
N LEU A 187 15.28 5.11 24.39
CA LEU A 187 15.54 6.38 25.05
C LEU A 187 16.99 6.74 24.79
N THR A 188 17.21 7.90 24.17
CA THR A 188 18.56 8.40 23.96
C THR A 188 18.80 9.56 24.93
N PRO A 189 19.68 9.40 25.94
CA PRO A 189 20.03 10.51 26.82
C PRO A 189 20.72 11.62 26.02
N PHE A 190 20.92 12.79 26.63
CA PHE A 190 21.16 14.07 25.93
C PHE A 190 22.36 14.16 24.96
N VAL A 191 23.33 13.23 24.97
CA VAL A 191 24.38 13.13 23.93
C VAL A 191 25.07 11.75 23.93
N PRO A 192 24.55 10.72 23.23
CA PRO A 192 25.43 9.67 22.71
C PRO A 192 25.35 9.53 21.20
N ASP A 193 26.51 9.27 20.59
CA ASP A 193 26.55 8.69 19.25
C ASP A 193 25.93 7.29 19.32
N LEU A 194 24.91 7.03 18.50
CA LEU A 194 24.23 5.74 18.47
C LEU A 194 24.89 4.82 17.45
N GLN A 195 25.26 3.64 17.88
CA GLN A 195 25.76 2.58 17.03
C GLN A 195 24.95 1.30 17.26
N PHE A 196 24.74 0.50 16.23
CA PHE A 196 24.08 -0.80 16.35
C PHE A 196 25.08 -1.91 16.08
N SER A 197 24.97 -3.00 16.82
CA SER A 197 25.72 -4.23 16.56
C SER A 197 24.77 -5.37 16.22
N ILE A 198 25.07 -6.10 15.15
CA ILE A 198 24.25 -7.20 14.65
C ILE A 198 25.06 -8.48 14.64
N LYS A 199 24.48 -9.52 15.24
CA LYS A 199 24.98 -10.88 15.18
C LYS A 199 23.94 -11.78 14.52
N THR A 200 24.37 -12.65 13.62
CA THR A 200 23.48 -13.52 12.86
C THR A 200 23.79 -14.99 13.04
N ILE A 201 22.76 -15.82 12.93
CA ILE A 201 22.84 -17.28 12.85
C ILE A 201 22.04 -17.70 11.62
N PHE A 202 22.75 -18.16 10.58
CA PHE A 202 22.13 -18.59 9.33
C PHE A 202 22.10 -20.12 9.23
N PRO A 203 20.95 -20.71 8.86
CA PRO A 203 20.89 -22.12 8.52
C PRO A 203 21.62 -22.39 7.19
N GLN A 204 21.94 -23.66 6.93
CA GLN A 204 22.48 -24.07 5.63
C GLN A 204 21.49 -23.75 4.51
N ASN A 205 22.02 -23.32 3.35
CA ASN A 205 21.27 -22.92 2.16
C ASN A 205 20.29 -21.76 2.41
N TYR A 206 20.70 -20.83 3.28
CA TYR A 206 20.07 -19.53 3.46
C TYR A 206 20.76 -18.52 2.53
N HIS A 207 19.98 -17.86 1.68
CA HIS A 207 20.47 -16.90 0.70
C HIS A 207 19.76 -15.55 0.90
N PRO A 208 20.26 -14.70 1.81
CA PRO A 208 19.70 -13.38 2.01
C PRO A 208 20.00 -12.50 0.79
N ALA A 209 18.96 -11.85 0.27
CA ALA A 209 19.10 -10.88 -0.80
C ALA A 209 19.55 -9.53 -0.22
N TRP A 210 18.90 -9.12 0.88
CA TRP A 210 19.26 -7.93 1.64
C TRP A 210 18.77 -8.05 3.08
N VAL A 211 19.45 -7.30 3.95
CA VAL A 211 19.10 -7.10 5.35
C VAL A 211 19.18 -5.60 5.60
N ARG A 212 18.17 -5.01 6.23
CA ARG A 212 18.08 -3.56 6.43
C ARG A 212 17.80 -3.22 7.89
N LEU A 213 18.52 -2.21 8.37
CA LEU A 213 18.23 -1.53 9.62
C LEU A 213 17.77 -0.10 9.29
N THR A 214 16.59 0.26 9.77
CA THR A 214 16.01 1.59 9.59
C THR A 214 15.84 2.27 10.94
N ILE A 215 16.15 3.56 11.00
CA ILE A 215 15.95 4.40 12.17
C ILE A 215 15.09 5.62 11.84
N SER A 216 14.36 6.13 12.81
CA SER A 216 13.56 7.35 12.68
C SER A 216 13.33 8.01 14.03
N GLU A 217 13.12 9.33 14.03
CA GLU A 217 12.72 10.07 15.24
C GLU A 217 11.25 9.79 15.61
N ASN A 218 10.44 9.38 14.64
CA ASN A 218 9.02 9.06 14.79
C ASN A 218 8.74 7.61 14.43
N PRO A 219 7.54 7.09 14.74
CA PRO A 219 7.21 5.72 14.36
C PRO A 219 7.35 5.43 12.87
N ILE A 220 7.76 4.21 12.54
CA ILE A 220 8.08 3.77 11.18
C ILE A 220 6.90 2.94 10.67
N THR A 221 6.39 3.27 9.48
CA THR A 221 5.29 2.53 8.86
C THR A 221 5.65 2.08 7.44
N ASP A 222 5.11 0.93 7.05
CA ASP A 222 5.19 0.37 5.69
C ASP A 222 4.31 1.12 4.68
N LYS A 223 3.30 1.86 5.17
CA LYS A 223 2.33 2.60 4.36
C LYS A 223 2.21 4.04 4.83
N LYS A 224 1.86 4.93 3.90
CA LYS A 224 1.50 6.32 4.21
C LYS A 224 0.25 6.35 5.08
N VAL A 225 0.33 7.06 6.21
CA VAL A 225 -0.75 7.26 7.17
C VAL A 225 -1.55 8.50 6.79
N ASN A 226 -2.50 8.35 5.88
CA ASN A 226 -3.51 9.37 5.57
C ASN A 226 -4.90 8.82 5.92
N PHE A 227 -5.77 9.65 6.48
CA PHE A 227 -7.19 9.32 6.72
C PHE A 227 -7.83 8.57 5.55
N PHE A 228 -7.61 9.03 4.31
CA PHE A 228 -8.19 8.41 3.13
C PHE A 228 -7.64 7.01 2.83
N LEU A 229 -6.42 6.71 3.29
CA LEU A 229 -5.77 5.40 3.15
C LEU A 229 -6.01 4.47 4.34
N THR A 230 -6.75 4.92 5.36
CA THR A 230 -7.09 4.08 6.51
C THR A 230 -8.48 3.44 6.36
N ASN A 231 -8.78 2.54 7.29
CA ASN A 231 -10.08 1.90 7.46
C ASN A 231 -10.90 2.52 8.61
N HIS A 232 -10.50 3.71 9.08
CA HIS A 232 -11.14 4.35 10.24
C HIS A 232 -12.44 5.05 9.83
N TYR A 233 -13.50 4.90 10.62
CA TYR A 233 -14.85 5.45 10.32
C TYR A 233 -15.57 4.92 9.07
N LEU A 234 -15.13 3.80 8.47
CA LEU A 234 -15.80 3.23 7.28
C LEU A 234 -17.31 3.04 7.48
N MET A 235 -17.71 2.52 8.65
CA MET A 235 -19.12 2.28 8.97
C MET A 235 -19.96 3.56 8.94
N PHE A 236 -19.41 4.68 9.39
CA PHE A 236 -20.10 5.96 9.35
C PHE A 236 -20.45 6.35 7.90
N PHE A 237 -19.48 6.27 6.98
CA PHE A 237 -19.73 6.58 5.56
C PHE A 237 -20.65 5.56 4.89
N LYS A 238 -20.53 4.26 5.22
CA LYS A 238 -21.46 3.23 4.72
C LYS A 238 -22.91 3.53 5.17
N TYR A 239 -23.12 4.02 6.40
CA TYR A 239 -24.46 4.41 6.86
C TYR A 239 -25.04 5.63 6.15
N LEU A 240 -24.23 6.53 5.59
CA LEU A 240 -24.73 7.65 4.79
C LEU A 240 -25.47 7.20 3.52
N LEU A 241 -25.28 5.96 3.05
CA LEU A 241 -26.08 5.38 1.97
C LEU A 241 -27.58 5.34 2.30
N LEU A 242 -27.95 5.28 3.58
CA LEU A 242 -29.35 5.34 4.02
C LEU A 242 -30.02 6.69 3.68
N LEU A 243 -29.25 7.72 3.35
CA LEU A 243 -29.75 9.00 2.88
C LEU A 243 -30.14 8.98 1.39
N LEU A 244 -29.71 7.99 0.59
CA LEU A 244 -30.02 7.93 -0.84
C LEU A 244 -31.53 7.90 -1.15
N PRO A 245 -32.37 7.09 -0.46
CA PRO A 245 -33.81 7.11 -0.68
C PRO A 245 -34.44 8.46 -0.33
N ILE A 246 -33.99 9.09 0.76
CA ILE A 246 -34.44 10.42 1.18
C ILE A 246 -34.07 11.46 0.12
N PHE A 247 -32.83 11.42 -0.35
CA PHE A 247 -32.33 12.32 -1.40
C PHE A 247 -33.09 12.13 -2.73
N THR A 248 -33.34 10.88 -3.13
CA THR A 248 -34.15 10.56 -4.32
C THR A 248 -35.57 11.11 -4.18
N PHE A 249 -36.18 11.00 -3.00
CA PHE A 249 -37.50 11.56 -2.74
C PHE A 249 -37.51 13.09 -2.81
N ILE A 250 -36.49 13.75 -2.26
CA ILE A 250 -36.34 15.22 -2.34
C ILE A 250 -36.22 15.68 -3.80
N GLU A 251 -35.34 15.05 -4.58
CA GLU A 251 -35.17 15.36 -6.00
C GLU A 251 -36.47 15.13 -6.78
N PHE A 252 -37.17 14.02 -6.51
CA PHE A 252 -38.48 13.74 -7.12
C PHE A 252 -39.53 14.81 -6.78
N ARG A 253 -39.53 15.33 -5.54
CA ARG A 253 -40.43 16.42 -5.13
C ARG A 253 -40.08 17.75 -5.81
N HIS A 254 -38.80 18.02 -6.04
CA HIS A 254 -38.34 19.26 -6.67
C HIS A 254 -38.64 19.26 -8.18
N TYR A 255 -38.24 18.19 -8.88
CA TYR A 255 -38.37 18.08 -10.34
C TYR A 255 -39.73 17.55 -10.80
N LYS A 256 -40.55 17.00 -9.90
CA LYS A 256 -41.91 16.44 -10.12
C LYS A 256 -42.01 15.24 -11.05
N SER A 257 -40.97 14.93 -11.82
CA SER A 257 -40.82 13.73 -12.62
C SER A 257 -39.34 13.39 -12.81
N PHE A 258 -39.06 12.16 -13.25
CA PHE A 258 -37.75 11.84 -13.81
C PHE A 258 -37.53 12.57 -15.14
N SER A 259 -36.26 12.69 -15.58
CA SER A 259 -35.95 13.28 -16.89
C SER A 259 -36.51 12.38 -18.01
N HIS A 260 -35.81 11.28 -18.31
CA HIS A 260 -36.17 10.32 -19.36
C HIS A 260 -35.88 8.89 -18.92
N GLN A 261 -36.57 7.90 -19.51
CA GLN A 261 -36.42 6.48 -19.12
C GLN A 261 -34.97 6.00 -19.22
N GLN A 262 -34.22 6.46 -20.21
CA GLN A 262 -32.79 6.12 -20.34
C GLN A 262 -31.97 6.67 -19.17
N ALA A 263 -32.21 7.91 -18.74
CA ALA A 263 -31.52 8.53 -17.61
C ALA A 263 -31.82 7.81 -16.29
N VAL A 264 -33.07 7.36 -16.10
CA VAL A 264 -33.45 6.56 -14.92
C VAL A 264 -32.70 5.23 -14.89
N VAL A 265 -32.64 4.52 -16.02
CA VAL A 265 -31.95 3.22 -16.09
C VAL A 265 -30.45 3.40 -15.89
N LEU A 266 -29.82 4.34 -16.59
CA LEU A 266 -28.37 4.58 -16.49
C LEU A 266 -27.98 5.12 -15.11
N GLY A 267 -28.72 6.10 -14.58
CA GLY A 267 -28.52 6.64 -13.24
C GLY A 267 -28.76 5.58 -12.16
N GLY A 268 -29.76 4.71 -12.34
CA GLY A 268 -30.05 3.57 -11.47
C GLY A 268 -28.91 2.56 -11.43
N LEU A 269 -28.45 2.12 -12.60
CA LEU A 269 -27.31 1.20 -12.70
C LEU A 269 -26.05 1.80 -12.08
N LEU A 270 -25.76 3.08 -12.33
CA LEU A 270 -24.65 3.78 -11.71
C LEU A 270 -24.77 3.80 -10.18
N THR A 271 -25.94 4.18 -9.67
CA THR A 271 -26.21 4.26 -8.24
C THR A 271 -26.03 2.89 -7.60
N THR A 272 -26.63 1.84 -8.17
CA THR A 272 -26.50 0.47 -7.66
C THR A 272 -25.06 -0.03 -7.67
N LEU A 273 -24.33 0.17 -8.77
CA LEU A 273 -22.92 -0.19 -8.87
C LEU A 273 -22.09 0.50 -7.79
N ALA A 274 -22.28 1.81 -7.62
CA ALA A 274 -21.56 2.61 -6.64
C ALA A 274 -21.92 2.24 -5.19
N VAL A 275 -23.19 1.94 -4.90
CA VAL A 275 -23.64 1.42 -3.59
C VAL A 275 -22.94 0.10 -3.27
N ILE A 276 -22.92 -0.85 -4.21
CA ILE A 276 -22.25 -2.14 -4.03
C ILE A 276 -20.76 -1.93 -3.73
N HIS A 277 -20.08 -1.09 -4.50
CA HIS A 277 -18.67 -0.79 -4.24
C HIS A 277 -18.44 -0.08 -2.90
N THR A 278 -19.32 0.84 -2.49
CA THR A 278 -19.24 1.49 -1.18
C THR A 278 -19.31 0.48 -0.03
N LEU A 279 -20.07 -0.61 -0.20
CA LEU A 279 -20.21 -1.65 0.82
C LEU A 279 -19.04 -2.64 0.85
N ILE A 280 -18.51 -3.02 -0.31
CA ILE A 280 -17.46 -4.05 -0.45
C ILE A 280 -16.09 -3.53 -0.02
N TRP A 281 -15.76 -2.27 -0.31
CA TRP A 281 -14.44 -1.74 -0.02
C TRP A 281 -14.25 -1.42 1.47
N ASP A 282 -13.04 -1.71 1.96
CA ASP A 282 -12.63 -1.49 3.35
C ASP A 282 -11.51 -0.44 3.48
N ILE A 283 -11.54 0.57 2.60
CA ILE A 283 -10.62 1.71 2.62
C ILE A 283 -11.37 3.02 2.34
N ASN A 284 -11.03 4.08 3.08
CA ASN A 284 -11.84 5.30 3.14
C ASN A 284 -11.99 6.01 1.79
N TYR A 285 -10.93 6.14 0.99
CA TYR A 285 -11.03 6.83 -0.30
C TYR A 285 -12.00 6.14 -1.27
N MET A 286 -12.05 4.81 -1.25
CA MET A 286 -12.99 4.05 -2.08
C MET A 286 -14.41 4.27 -1.58
N VAL A 287 -14.65 4.11 -0.27
CA VAL A 287 -15.99 4.28 0.31
C VAL A 287 -16.51 5.70 0.09
N VAL A 288 -15.71 6.73 0.38
CA VAL A 288 -16.11 8.13 0.20
C VAL A 288 -16.30 8.46 -1.28
N GLY A 289 -15.39 8.01 -2.15
CA GLY A 289 -15.49 8.26 -3.58
C GLY A 289 -16.73 7.63 -4.22
N TYR A 290 -16.98 6.35 -3.94
CA TYR A 290 -18.17 5.66 -4.44
C TYR A 290 -19.46 6.17 -3.80
N LEU A 291 -19.43 6.61 -2.55
CA LEU A 291 -20.57 7.28 -1.92
C LEU A 291 -20.96 8.53 -2.73
N LEU A 292 -20.01 9.41 -3.07
CA LEU A 292 -20.29 10.57 -3.92
C LEU A 292 -20.81 10.17 -5.30
N ILE A 293 -20.20 9.18 -5.95
CA ILE A 293 -20.66 8.66 -7.25
C ILE A 293 -22.11 8.13 -7.16
N SER A 294 -22.50 7.52 -6.04
CA SER A 294 -23.88 7.04 -5.84
C SER A 294 -24.89 8.19 -5.81
N PHE A 295 -24.58 9.30 -5.13
CA PHE A 295 -25.41 10.51 -5.14
C PHE A 295 -25.46 11.15 -6.54
N SER A 296 -24.34 11.14 -7.27
CA SER A 296 -24.32 11.57 -8.66
C SER A 296 -25.23 10.73 -9.54
N GLY A 297 -25.34 9.42 -9.30
CA GLY A 297 -26.25 8.55 -10.04
C GLY A 297 -27.71 8.94 -9.87
N VAL A 298 -28.12 9.27 -8.64
CA VAL A 298 -29.46 9.81 -8.36
C VAL A 298 -29.67 11.14 -9.08
N MET A 299 -28.73 12.08 -8.97
CA MET A 299 -28.80 13.38 -9.67
C MET A 299 -28.92 13.23 -11.20
N TYR A 300 -28.25 12.23 -11.78
CA TYR A 300 -28.32 11.94 -13.21
C TYR A 300 -29.74 11.52 -13.65
N MET A 301 -30.49 10.77 -12.82
CA MET A 301 -31.87 10.37 -13.12
C MET A 301 -32.81 11.58 -13.33
N PHE A 302 -32.52 12.68 -12.66
CA PHE A 302 -33.28 13.93 -12.69
C PHE A 302 -32.66 15.00 -13.60
N ALA A 303 -31.59 14.66 -14.35
CA ALA A 303 -30.83 15.61 -15.16
C ALA A 303 -30.33 16.84 -14.36
N ASN A 304 -30.05 16.67 -13.08
CA ASN A 304 -29.55 17.76 -12.23
C ASN A 304 -28.10 18.10 -12.63
N HIS A 305 -27.89 19.31 -13.12
CA HIS A 305 -26.60 19.84 -13.59
C HIS A 305 -25.39 19.59 -12.66
N LEU A 306 -25.61 19.42 -11.35
CA LEU A 306 -24.56 19.13 -10.38
C LEU A 306 -24.01 17.69 -10.47
N TYR A 307 -24.69 16.77 -11.17
CA TYR A 307 -24.26 15.37 -11.25
C TYR A 307 -22.81 15.24 -11.71
N LYS A 308 -22.38 16.03 -12.71
CA LYS A 308 -21.02 16.00 -13.25
C LYS A 308 -19.98 16.39 -12.20
N LEU A 309 -20.28 17.41 -11.40
CA LEU A 309 -19.40 17.89 -10.35
C LEU A 309 -19.26 16.86 -9.24
N VAL A 310 -20.39 16.30 -8.78
CA VAL A 310 -20.39 15.28 -7.72
C VAL A 310 -19.69 14.00 -8.17
N TYR A 311 -19.93 13.57 -9.42
CA TYR A 311 -19.21 12.47 -10.04
C TYR A 311 -17.70 12.73 -10.07
N GLY A 312 -17.32 13.91 -10.58
CA GLY A 312 -15.93 14.33 -10.71
C GLY A 312 -15.21 14.32 -9.36
N LEU A 313 -15.83 14.88 -8.31
CA LEU A 313 -15.27 14.87 -6.96
C LEU A 313 -15.03 13.44 -6.45
N GLY A 314 -16.03 12.56 -6.58
CA GLY A 314 -15.88 11.15 -6.18
C GLY A 314 -14.78 10.45 -6.96
N TYR A 315 -14.73 10.66 -8.27
CA TYR A 315 -13.69 10.13 -9.15
C TYR A 315 -12.29 10.64 -8.79
N PHE A 316 -12.12 11.95 -8.55
CA PHE A 316 -10.81 12.52 -8.22
C PHE A 316 -10.28 12.03 -6.87
N ILE A 317 -11.14 11.86 -5.86
CA ILE A 317 -10.76 11.23 -4.59
C ILE A 317 -10.20 9.83 -4.87
N ILE A 318 -10.92 9.01 -5.64
CA ILE A 318 -10.45 7.66 -5.97
C ILE A 318 -9.14 7.71 -6.75
N LEU A 319 -9.04 8.56 -7.77
CA LEU A 319 -7.86 8.67 -8.62
C LEU A 319 -6.60 9.05 -7.83
N ILE A 320 -6.68 10.12 -7.03
CA ILE A 320 -5.53 10.65 -6.28
C ILE A 320 -5.06 9.63 -5.24
N PHE A 321 -6.00 9.06 -4.47
CA PHE A 321 -5.64 8.15 -3.38
C PHE A 321 -5.31 6.73 -3.87
N ALA A 322 -5.88 6.27 -4.99
CA ALA A 322 -5.41 5.04 -5.63
C ALA A 322 -3.97 5.20 -6.11
N HIS A 323 -3.61 6.35 -6.70
CA HIS A 323 -2.23 6.62 -7.12
C HIS A 323 -1.29 6.67 -5.91
N GLN A 324 -1.71 7.34 -4.82
CA GLN A 324 -0.92 7.40 -3.59
C GLN A 324 -0.77 6.02 -2.92
N PHE A 325 -1.79 5.16 -2.99
CA PHE A 325 -1.82 3.85 -2.35
C PHE A 325 -1.00 2.79 -3.10
N HIS A 326 -1.02 2.81 -4.44
CA HIS A 326 -0.30 1.83 -5.28
C HIS A 326 1.06 2.32 -5.77
N GLU A 327 1.46 3.52 -5.34
CA GLU A 327 2.73 4.18 -5.59
C GLU A 327 3.17 4.31 -7.05
N ASP A 328 2.31 4.04 -8.04
CA ASP A 328 2.58 4.22 -9.47
C ASP A 328 1.34 3.89 -10.33
N LEU A 329 1.46 4.04 -11.65
CA LEU A 329 0.47 3.60 -12.65
C LEU A 329 0.51 2.07 -12.84
N THR A 330 0.29 1.33 -11.78
CA THR A 330 0.36 -0.14 -11.75
C THR A 330 -0.96 -0.80 -12.17
N LYS A 331 -0.95 -2.11 -12.43
CA LYS A 331 -2.16 -2.88 -12.75
C LYS A 331 -3.26 -2.75 -11.66
N PRO A 332 -2.96 -2.86 -10.35
CA PRO A 332 -3.95 -2.63 -9.30
C PRO A 332 -4.58 -1.23 -9.34
N PHE A 333 -3.79 -0.19 -9.62
CA PHE A 333 -4.30 1.17 -9.82
C PHE A 333 -5.33 1.21 -10.96
N PHE A 334 -4.99 0.70 -12.14
CA PHE A 334 -5.91 0.68 -13.28
C PHE A 334 -7.15 -0.20 -13.05
N MET A 335 -7.04 -1.29 -12.28
CA MET A 335 -8.18 -2.12 -11.91
C MET A 335 -9.19 -1.37 -11.03
N GLN A 336 -8.72 -0.42 -10.21
CA GLN A 336 -9.60 0.39 -9.35
C GLN A 336 -10.24 1.56 -10.10
N ILE A 337 -9.50 2.24 -10.96
CA ILE A 337 -10.00 3.45 -11.63
C ILE A 337 -10.63 3.19 -13.00
N GLY A 338 -10.29 2.11 -13.69
CA GLY A 338 -10.58 1.95 -15.12
C GLY A 338 -12.06 1.97 -15.47
N LEU A 339 -12.88 1.22 -14.73
CA LEU A 339 -14.32 1.15 -14.98
C LEU A 339 -15.01 2.49 -14.69
N ILE A 340 -14.66 3.16 -13.59
CA ILE A 340 -15.22 4.47 -13.26
C ILE A 340 -14.75 5.54 -14.25
N THR A 341 -13.52 5.48 -14.77
CA THR A 341 -13.09 6.39 -15.85
C THR A 341 -13.96 6.23 -17.10
N LEU A 342 -14.20 4.99 -17.54
CA LEU A 342 -15.02 4.72 -18.73
C LEU A 342 -16.47 5.19 -18.56
N ILE A 343 -17.06 4.93 -17.39
CA ILE A 343 -18.41 5.38 -17.06
C ILE A 343 -18.47 6.92 -17.03
N GLY A 344 -17.50 7.57 -16.40
CA GLY A 344 -17.38 9.02 -16.35
C GLY A 344 -17.32 9.63 -17.76
N VAL A 345 -16.45 9.11 -18.62
CA VAL A 345 -16.37 9.56 -20.03
C VAL A 345 -17.73 9.44 -20.72
N GLY A 346 -18.43 8.30 -20.57
CA GLY A 346 -19.76 8.11 -21.15
C GLY A 346 -20.80 9.11 -20.65
N ILE A 347 -20.81 9.39 -19.34
CA ILE A 347 -21.75 10.29 -18.67
C ILE A 347 -21.47 11.78 -18.99
N PHE A 348 -20.21 12.14 -19.26
CA PHE A 348 -19.83 13.50 -19.62
C PHE A 348 -20.09 13.81 -21.11
N ILE A 349 -19.94 12.81 -21.99
CA ILE A 349 -20.22 12.93 -23.43
C ILE A 349 -21.71 12.87 -23.69
N LYS A 350 -22.42 11.90 -23.10
CA LYS A 350 -23.86 11.70 -23.31
C LYS A 350 -24.67 12.35 -22.19
N GLN A 351 -25.12 13.58 -22.46
CA GLN A 351 -26.02 14.29 -21.58
C GLN A 351 -27.38 13.57 -21.50
N PRO A 352 -28.08 13.68 -20.35
CA PRO A 352 -29.43 13.16 -20.19
C PRO A 352 -30.43 14.04 -20.97
N ASP A 353 -30.37 13.98 -22.30
CA ASP A 353 -31.27 14.65 -23.25
C ASP A 353 -32.26 13.68 -23.91
#